data_AF-A0A177EDT9-F1
#
_entry.id   AF-A0A177EDT9-F1
#
_cell.length_a   1.000
_cell.length_b   1.000
_cell.length_c   1.000
_cell.angle_alpha   90.00
_cell.angle_beta   90.00
_cell.angle_gamma   90.00
#
_symmetry.space_group_name_H-M   'P 1'
#
loop_
_entity.id
_entity.type
_entity.pdbx_description
1 polymer ?
#
loop_
_entity_poly.entity_id
_entity_poly.type
_entity_poly.pdbx_seq_one_letter_code
_entity_poly.pdbx_strand_id
1 'polypeptide(L)'
;MRMLEQVRKRFPKAVIVVGICSDEATHTHKGKTVMKMAERAESLRHCKWIDEIIEDAPWVITEEFLQKYKIDYVAHDEDKYPSNNHEDVYHYVKEKGIFVPTQRTEGISTSDLITRVLYSYDTFLKRNLDRGVSGKELNISSFTEKRILLGGEVEKNLSKIRSKFKDFSEVWERVSGDLARGFAGLFDSRMTDPSYPGSPASTPTKSPARKKASRGLPGSRGG
;
A
#
# COMPACT_ATOMS: atom_id res chain seq x y z
N MET A 1 9.10 18.12 3.56
CA MET A 1 10.15 17.14 3.21
C MET A 1 10.85 16.67 4.49
N ARG A 2 10.52 15.48 5.02
CA ARG A 2 11.11 14.95 6.27
C ARG A 2 12.44 14.23 6.08
N MET A 3 12.73 13.71 4.89
CA MET A 3 14.04 13.10 4.59
C MET A 3 15.18 14.11 4.77
N LEU A 4 15.06 15.28 4.13
CA LEU A 4 16.06 16.35 4.24
C LEU A 4 16.17 16.94 5.65
N GLU A 5 15.06 16.96 6.39
CA GLU A 5 15.07 17.32 7.82
C GLU A 5 15.94 16.38 8.65
N GLN A 6 15.90 15.07 8.37
CA GLN A 6 16.73 14.09 9.07
C GLN A 6 18.21 14.36 8.81
N VAL A 7 18.57 14.66 7.57
CA VAL A 7 19.95 15.02 7.20
C VAL A 7 20.40 16.29 7.92
N ARG A 8 19.58 17.35 7.90
CA ARG A 8 19.90 18.61 8.60
C ARG A 8 20.07 18.42 10.11
N LYS A 9 19.20 17.61 10.74
CA LYS A 9 19.29 17.31 12.17
C LYS A 9 20.52 16.48 12.50
N ARG A 10 20.90 15.56 11.62
CA ARG A 10 22.09 14.70 11.80
C ARG A 10 23.39 15.48 11.61
N PHE A 11 23.41 16.42 10.66
CA PHE A 11 24.57 17.24 10.33
C PHE A 11 24.23 18.74 10.33
N PRO A 12 24.12 19.38 11.51
CA PRO A 12 23.66 20.77 11.60
C PRO A 12 24.53 21.79 10.85
N LYS A 13 25.84 21.49 10.72
CA LYS A 13 26.83 22.37 10.09
C LYS A 13 27.15 22.00 8.63
N ALA A 14 26.55 20.93 8.10
CA ALA A 14 26.82 20.51 6.72
C ALA A 14 26.10 21.42 5.71
N VAL A 15 26.69 21.52 4.52
CA VAL A 15 26.01 22.07 3.34
C VAL A 15 25.20 20.93 2.70
N ILE A 16 23.89 21.12 2.59
CA ILE A 16 22.97 20.13 2.02
C ILE A 16 22.74 20.48 0.56
N VAL A 17 23.37 19.67 -0.30
CA VAL A 17 23.22 19.74 -1.74
C VAL A 17 22.25 18.66 -2.20
N VAL A 18 21.29 19.01 -3.06
CA VAL A 18 20.32 18.06 -3.62
C VAL A 18 20.52 17.94 -5.13
N GLY A 19 20.84 16.71 -5.57
CA GLY A 19 20.91 16.36 -6.98
C GLY A 19 19.52 16.03 -7.56
N ILE A 20 19.23 16.55 -8.75
CA ILE A 20 17.99 16.32 -9.48
C ILE A 20 18.33 15.66 -10.82
N CYS A 21 17.88 14.43 -11.04
CA CYS A 21 18.03 13.77 -12.34
C CYS A 21 17.18 14.48 -13.41
N SER A 22 17.69 14.51 -14.64
CA SER A 22 16.96 14.97 -15.83
C SER A 22 15.69 14.15 -16.10
N ASP A 23 14.78 14.74 -16.88
CA ASP A 23 13.53 14.08 -17.24
C ASP A 23 13.82 12.83 -18.10
N GLU A 24 14.78 12.92 -19.01
CA GLU A 24 15.26 11.83 -19.86
C GLU A 24 15.80 10.67 -19.03
N ALA A 25 16.73 10.94 -18.10
CA ALA A 25 17.28 9.91 -17.22
C ALA A 25 16.19 9.27 -16.36
N THR A 26 15.26 10.08 -15.83
CA THR A 26 14.16 9.59 -14.99
C THR A 26 13.21 8.70 -15.79
N HIS A 27 12.88 9.06 -17.03
CA HIS A 27 12.00 8.27 -17.89
C HIS A 27 12.64 6.94 -18.30
N THR A 28 13.95 6.94 -18.57
CA THR A 28 14.69 5.73 -18.95
C THR A 28 14.82 4.73 -17.78
N HIS A 29 15.03 5.21 -16.56
CA HIS A 29 15.38 4.33 -15.44
C HIS A 29 14.26 4.08 -14.42
N LYS A 30 13.17 4.86 -14.45
CA LYS A 30 12.09 4.76 -13.45
C LYS A 30 10.70 4.88 -14.05
N GLY A 31 10.48 5.87 -14.90
CA GLY A 31 9.20 6.09 -15.56
C GLY A 31 8.83 7.57 -15.69
N LYS A 32 7.61 7.81 -16.16
CA LYS A 32 7.15 9.16 -16.50
C LYS A 32 7.02 10.04 -15.27
N THR A 33 7.38 11.31 -15.45
CA THR A 33 7.23 12.37 -14.46
C THR A 33 5.99 13.21 -14.77
N VAL A 34 5.29 13.65 -13.72
CA VAL A 34 4.21 14.64 -13.84
C VAL A 34 4.80 16.06 -13.95
N MET A 35 5.83 16.34 -13.16
CA MET A 35 6.54 17.62 -13.15
C MET A 35 7.84 17.51 -13.95
N LYS A 36 8.12 18.53 -14.77
CA LYS A 36 9.38 18.68 -15.50
C LYS A 36 10.54 18.97 -14.53
N MET A 37 11.78 18.75 -14.98
CA MET A 37 12.96 18.98 -14.15
C MET A 37 13.01 20.39 -13.56
N ALA A 38 12.74 21.43 -14.36
CA ALA A 38 12.74 22.82 -13.91
C ALA A 38 11.70 23.08 -12.80
N GLU A 39 10.51 22.48 -12.89
CA GLU A 39 9.46 22.61 -11.87
C GLU A 39 9.84 21.86 -10.59
N ARG A 40 10.51 20.71 -10.71
CA ARG A 40 11.05 19.95 -9.58
C ARG A 40 12.17 20.75 -8.88
N ALA A 41 13.05 21.38 -9.65
CA ALA A 41 14.12 22.24 -9.13
C ALA A 41 13.55 23.44 -8.38
N GLU A 42 12.58 24.14 -8.97
CA GLU A 42 11.93 25.28 -8.31
C GLU A 42 11.25 24.89 -7.01
N SER A 43 10.56 23.74 -7.00
CA SER A 43 9.94 23.20 -5.78
C SER A 43 10.96 22.93 -4.66
N LEU A 44 12.17 22.51 -5.03
CA LEU A 44 13.27 22.26 -4.09
C LEU A 44 13.92 23.57 -3.62
N ARG A 45 13.99 24.62 -4.44
CA ARG A 45 14.51 25.95 -4.03
C ARG A 45 13.75 26.54 -2.84
N HIS A 46 12.47 26.21 -2.70
CA HIS A 46 11.64 26.64 -1.57
C HIS A 46 11.68 25.69 -0.36
N CYS A 47 12.51 24.64 -0.40
CA CYS A 47 12.67 23.74 0.74
C CYS A 47 13.69 24.31 1.73
N LYS A 48 13.21 24.65 2.94
CA LYS A 48 14.01 25.26 4.02
C LYS A 48 15.29 24.50 4.45
N TRP A 49 15.44 23.24 4.04
CA TRP A 49 16.55 22.40 4.48
C TRP A 49 17.71 22.35 3.47
N ILE A 50 17.48 22.79 2.24
CA ILE A 50 18.42 22.69 1.12
C ILE A 50 19.23 23.97 1.03
N ASP A 51 20.54 23.83 0.82
CA ASP A 51 21.43 24.96 0.58
C ASP A 51 21.70 25.15 -0.92
N GLU A 52 21.92 24.03 -1.65
CA GLU A 52 22.26 24.06 -3.07
C GLU A 52 21.53 22.97 -3.86
N ILE A 53 21.35 23.22 -5.15
CA ILE A 53 20.71 22.29 -6.09
C ILE A 53 21.66 22.03 -7.25
N ILE A 54 21.87 20.75 -7.54
CA ILE A 54 22.58 20.29 -8.74
C ILE A 54 21.53 19.75 -9.70
N GLU A 55 21.31 20.47 -10.79
CA GLU A 55 20.49 19.99 -11.91
C GLU A 55 21.29 18.99 -12.76
N ASP A 56 20.57 18.09 -13.44
CA ASP A 56 21.13 17.00 -14.24
C ASP A 56 22.12 16.09 -13.48
N ALA A 57 21.73 15.72 -12.25
CA ALA A 57 22.51 14.77 -11.46
C ALA A 57 22.45 13.35 -12.08
N PRO A 58 23.57 12.61 -12.05
CA PRO A 58 23.66 11.30 -12.67
C PRO A 58 22.78 10.28 -11.93
N TRP A 59 22.27 9.29 -12.67
CA TRP A 59 21.46 8.21 -12.09
C TRP A 59 22.26 7.30 -11.15
N VAL A 60 23.52 7.06 -11.51
CA VAL A 60 24.49 6.30 -10.70
C VAL A 60 25.59 7.26 -10.29
N ILE A 61 25.88 7.32 -8.99
CA ILE A 61 26.88 8.25 -8.45
C ILE A 61 28.27 7.71 -8.79
N THR A 62 29.07 8.54 -9.45
CA THR A 62 30.45 8.22 -9.82
C THR A 62 31.45 8.98 -8.94
N GLU A 63 32.70 8.52 -8.89
CA GLU A 63 33.75 9.19 -8.15
C GLU A 63 34.02 10.61 -8.65
N GLU A 64 33.97 10.82 -9.97
CA GLU A 64 34.18 12.13 -10.59
C GLU A 64 33.08 13.11 -10.15
N PHE A 65 31.83 12.64 -10.03
CA PHE A 65 30.73 13.45 -9.54
C PHE A 65 30.95 13.87 -8.07
N LEU A 66 31.36 12.92 -7.22
CA LEU A 66 31.66 13.21 -5.81
C LEU A 66 32.81 14.22 -5.68
N GLN A 67 33.88 14.06 -6.47
CA GLN A 67 35.03 14.97 -6.44
C GLN A 67 34.67 16.37 -6.97
N LYS A 68 33.95 16.44 -8.10
CA LYS A 68 33.53 17.70 -8.75
C LYS A 68 32.76 18.60 -7.79
N TYR A 69 31.82 18.02 -7.04
CA TYR A 69 30.96 18.74 -6.10
C TYR A 69 31.43 18.65 -4.65
N LYS A 70 32.61 18.05 -4.38
CA LYS A 70 33.21 17.89 -3.05
C LYS A 70 32.23 17.27 -2.04
N ILE A 71 31.59 16.17 -2.43
CA ILE A 71 30.57 15.49 -1.63
C ILE A 71 31.24 14.53 -0.64
N ASP A 72 31.06 14.79 0.65
CA ASP A 72 31.59 13.94 1.73
C ASP A 72 30.71 12.73 2.03
N TYR A 73 29.38 12.91 1.99
CA TYR A 73 28.39 11.89 2.33
C TYR A 73 27.21 11.92 1.37
N VAL A 74 26.60 10.75 1.13
CA VAL A 74 25.41 10.59 0.28
C VAL A 74 24.25 10.09 1.13
N ALA A 75 23.13 10.81 1.16
CA ALA A 75 21.96 10.44 1.94
C ALA A 75 20.78 9.98 1.08
N HIS A 76 20.24 8.77 1.34
CA HIS A 76 19.03 8.23 0.72
C HIS A 76 18.35 7.21 1.67
N ASP A 77 17.18 6.67 1.32
CA ASP A 77 16.63 5.51 2.04
C ASP A 77 17.56 4.29 1.95
N GLU A 78 17.51 3.42 2.97
CA GLU A 78 18.45 2.29 3.13
C GLU A 78 18.24 1.16 2.11
N ASP A 79 17.01 1.07 1.59
CA ASP A 79 16.60 0.05 0.64
C ASP A 79 17.52 0.01 -0.59
N LYS A 80 17.71 -1.18 -1.16
CA LYS A 80 18.41 -1.31 -2.44
C LYS A 80 17.62 -0.60 -3.51
N TYR A 81 18.30 0.18 -4.35
CA TYR A 81 17.66 0.89 -5.45
C TYR A 81 18.08 0.28 -6.80
N PRO A 82 17.36 -0.75 -7.28
CA PRO A 82 17.71 -1.41 -8.53
C PRO A 82 17.43 -0.51 -9.73
N SER A 83 18.29 -0.61 -10.74
CA SER A 83 18.12 -0.01 -12.07
C SER A 83 18.59 -1.02 -13.11
N ASN A 84 18.23 -0.84 -14.39
CA ASN A 84 18.39 -1.83 -15.47
C ASN A 84 19.68 -2.68 -15.43
N ASN A 85 20.83 -2.07 -15.09
CA ASN A 85 22.14 -2.73 -15.03
C ASN A 85 22.80 -2.76 -13.63
N HIS A 86 22.09 -2.34 -12.58
CA HIS A 86 22.62 -2.21 -11.23
C HIS A 86 21.64 -2.82 -10.21
N GLU A 87 22.11 -3.75 -9.38
CA GLU A 87 21.31 -4.26 -8.26
C GLU A 87 21.01 -3.16 -7.23
N ASP A 88 21.96 -2.26 -7.01
CA ASP A 88 21.81 -1.07 -6.19
C ASP A 88 22.68 0.07 -6.75
N VAL A 89 22.05 1.16 -7.19
CA VAL A 89 22.79 2.33 -7.71
C VAL A 89 23.63 3.03 -6.65
N TYR A 90 23.36 2.76 -5.36
CA TYR A 90 24.14 3.29 -4.24
C TYR A 90 25.24 2.33 -3.74
N HIS A 91 25.44 1.18 -4.41
CA HIS A 91 26.42 0.18 -3.97
C HIS A 91 27.81 0.80 -3.72
N TYR A 92 28.32 1.59 -4.67
CA TYR A 92 29.64 2.22 -4.58
C TYR A 92 29.80 3.10 -3.33
N VAL A 93 28.81 3.95 -3.02
CA VAL A 93 28.87 4.85 -1.85
C VAL A 93 28.63 4.11 -0.53
N LYS A 94 27.88 3.01 -0.55
CA LYS A 94 27.70 2.10 0.59
C LYS A 94 29.01 1.37 0.91
N GLU A 95 29.68 0.84 -0.10
CA GLU A 95 30.98 0.14 0.05
C GLU A 95 32.08 1.09 0.57
N LYS A 96 32.11 2.33 0.10
CA LYS A 96 33.05 3.37 0.56
C LYS A 96 32.77 3.89 1.98
N GLY A 97 31.65 3.48 2.60
CA GLY A 97 31.28 3.87 3.97
C GLY A 97 30.80 5.31 4.12
N ILE A 98 30.42 5.96 3.01
CA ILE A 98 29.97 7.37 2.99
C ILE A 98 28.46 7.51 2.79
N PHE A 99 27.72 6.39 2.80
CA PHE A 99 26.27 6.38 2.70
C PHE A 99 25.60 6.63 4.05
N VAL A 100 24.64 7.56 4.08
CA VAL A 100 23.86 7.92 5.26
C VAL A 100 22.40 7.49 5.05
N PRO A 101 21.94 6.42 5.71
CA PRO A 101 20.56 5.96 5.55
C PRO A 101 19.58 6.95 6.19
N THR A 102 18.45 7.16 5.52
CA THR A 102 17.33 7.98 5.98
C THR A 102 16.04 7.16 5.99
N GLN A 103 15.05 7.63 6.75
CA GLN A 103 13.77 6.95 6.90
C GLN A 103 12.69 7.58 6.01
N ARG A 104 11.94 6.73 5.32
CA ARG A 104 10.80 7.15 4.51
C ARG A 104 9.68 7.69 5.40
N THR A 105 8.89 8.63 4.86
CA THR A 105 7.66 9.07 5.54
C THR A 105 6.51 8.19 5.09
N GLU A 106 5.91 7.45 6.02
CA GLU A 106 4.77 6.61 5.73
C GLU A 106 3.54 7.43 5.31
N GLY A 107 2.70 6.84 4.46
CA GLY A 107 1.42 7.43 4.05
C GLY A 107 1.50 8.62 3.08
N ILE A 108 2.69 8.95 2.58
CA ILE A 108 2.88 9.98 1.54
C ILE A 108 3.87 9.51 0.48
N SER A 109 3.43 9.47 -0.77
CA SER A 109 4.29 9.22 -1.93
C SER A 109 3.69 9.85 -3.19
N THR A 110 4.51 10.04 -4.23
CA THR A 110 4.02 10.54 -5.52
C THR A 110 2.97 9.60 -6.12
N SER A 111 3.18 8.29 -6.02
CA SER A 111 2.23 7.28 -6.52
C SER A 111 0.89 7.35 -5.77
N ASP A 112 0.93 7.53 -4.46
CA ASP A 112 -0.28 7.69 -3.64
C ASP A 112 -1.02 8.99 -3.99
N LEU A 113 -0.32 10.11 -4.15
CA LEU A 113 -0.93 11.36 -4.61
C LEU A 113 -1.58 11.22 -6.00
N ILE A 114 -0.88 10.60 -6.96
CA ILE A 114 -1.42 10.30 -8.30
C ILE A 114 -2.68 9.43 -8.17
N THR A 115 -2.63 8.38 -7.33
CA THR A 115 -3.76 7.46 -7.13
C THR A 115 -4.97 8.19 -6.55
N ARG A 116 -4.79 9.11 -5.60
CA ARG A 116 -5.87 9.94 -5.03
C ARG A 116 -6.51 10.85 -6.09
N VAL A 117 -5.69 11.45 -6.96
CA VAL A 117 -6.17 12.29 -8.06
C VAL A 117 -6.98 11.45 -9.06
N LEU A 118 -6.44 10.29 -9.48
CA LEU A 118 -7.12 9.38 -10.40
C LEU A 118 -8.44 8.86 -9.83
N TYR A 119 -8.47 8.48 -8.55
CA TYR A 119 -9.69 8.04 -7.88
C TYR A 119 -10.76 9.15 -7.83
N SER A 120 -10.33 10.38 -7.54
CA SER A 120 -11.23 11.55 -7.54
C SER A 120 -11.77 11.85 -8.94
N TYR A 121 -10.92 11.70 -9.96
CA TYR A 121 -11.29 11.86 -11.36
C TYR A 121 -12.27 10.80 -11.83
N ASP A 122 -12.01 9.52 -11.56
CA ASP A 122 -12.93 8.42 -11.90
C ASP A 122 -14.30 8.60 -11.22
N THR A 123 -14.29 9.05 -9.95
CA THR A 123 -15.51 9.38 -9.21
C THR A 123 -16.27 10.55 -9.85
N PHE A 124 -15.56 11.60 -10.27
CA PHE A 124 -16.14 12.73 -10.98
C PHE A 124 -16.77 12.28 -12.30
N LEU A 125 -16.09 11.44 -13.08
CA LEU A 125 -16.63 10.93 -14.35
C LEU A 125 -17.89 10.10 -14.14
N LYS A 126 -17.87 9.14 -13.20
CA LYS A 126 -19.03 8.28 -12.89
C LYS A 126 -20.27 9.11 -12.55
N ARG A 127 -20.12 10.12 -11.69
CA ARG A 127 -21.24 11.00 -11.27
C ARG A 127 -21.82 11.83 -12.42
N ASN A 128 -20.98 12.30 -13.34
CA ASN A 128 -21.46 13.09 -14.48
C ASN A 128 -22.12 12.22 -15.54
N LEU A 129 -21.56 11.03 -15.83
CA LEU A 129 -22.19 10.05 -16.71
C LEU A 129 -23.56 9.59 -16.17
N ASP A 130 -23.66 9.32 -14.87
CA ASP A 130 -24.93 8.96 -14.21
C ASP A 130 -25.99 10.10 -14.30
N ARG A 131 -25.55 11.35 -14.46
CA ARG A 131 -26.42 12.52 -14.68
C ARG A 131 -26.78 12.75 -16.15
N GLY A 132 -26.29 11.90 -17.06
CA GLY A 132 -26.55 12.00 -18.50
C GLY A 132 -25.62 12.93 -19.26
N VAL A 133 -24.54 13.42 -18.64
CA VAL A 133 -23.49 14.18 -19.35
C VAL A 133 -22.76 13.21 -20.29
N SER A 134 -22.61 13.58 -21.56
CA SER A 134 -21.98 12.69 -22.55
C SER A 134 -20.46 12.58 -22.35
N GLY A 135 -19.85 11.43 -22.67
CA GLY A 135 -18.40 11.26 -22.60
C GLY A 135 -17.61 12.27 -23.48
N LYS A 136 -18.22 12.76 -24.56
CA LYS A 136 -17.61 13.80 -25.42
C LYS A 136 -17.46 15.14 -24.69
N GLU A 137 -18.44 15.53 -23.87
CA GLU A 137 -18.39 16.75 -23.06
C GLU A 137 -17.35 16.65 -21.92
N LEU A 138 -17.12 15.44 -21.42
CA LEU A 138 -16.11 15.17 -20.40
C LEU A 138 -14.70 14.96 -20.98
N ASN A 139 -14.53 15.12 -22.29
CA ASN A 139 -13.28 14.87 -23.02
C ASN A 139 -12.68 13.48 -22.71
N ILE A 140 -13.54 12.46 -22.57
CA ILE A 140 -13.11 11.08 -22.33
C ILE A 140 -13.32 10.23 -23.57
N SER A 141 -12.42 9.27 -23.77
CA SER A 141 -12.56 8.30 -24.87
C SER A 141 -13.80 7.44 -24.69
N SER A 142 -14.40 6.99 -25.79
CA SER A 142 -15.57 6.09 -25.76
C SER A 142 -15.30 4.77 -25.02
N PHE A 143 -14.03 4.35 -24.96
CA PHE A 143 -13.62 3.17 -24.19
C PHE A 143 -13.67 3.44 -22.68
N THR A 144 -13.18 4.61 -22.24
CA THR A 144 -13.23 5.04 -20.83
C THR A 144 -14.67 5.15 -20.35
N GLU A 145 -15.56 5.74 -21.16
CA GLU A 145 -16.99 5.85 -20.89
C GLU A 145 -17.64 4.47 -20.70
N LYS A 146 -17.44 3.55 -21.66
CA LYS A 146 -17.96 2.18 -21.57
C LYS A 146 -17.41 1.43 -20.34
N ARG A 147 -16.12 1.58 -20.02
CA ARG A 147 -15.49 0.94 -18.85
C ARG A 147 -16.14 1.40 -17.54
N ILE A 148 -16.42 2.69 -17.40
CA ILE A 148 -17.01 3.26 -16.18
C ILE A 148 -18.46 2.80 -16.02
N LEU A 149 -19.23 2.80 -17.12
CA LEU A 149 -20.62 2.31 -17.11
C LEU A 149 -20.71 0.81 -16.81
N LEU A 150 -19.90 -0.02 -17.47
CA LEU A 150 -19.81 -1.46 -17.20
C LEU A 150 -19.39 -1.75 -15.76
N GLY A 151 -18.39 -1.03 -15.24
CA GLY A 151 -17.96 -1.17 -13.85
C GLY A 151 -19.08 -0.87 -12.86
N GLY A 152 -19.86 0.18 -13.11
CA GLY A 152 -21.04 0.53 -12.30
C GLY A 152 -22.16 -0.53 -12.36
N GLU A 153 -22.40 -1.11 -13.53
CA GLU A 153 -23.38 -2.19 -13.73
C GLU A 153 -22.96 -3.48 -12.99
N VAL A 154 -21.68 -3.82 -13.05
CA VAL A 154 -21.10 -5.00 -12.37
C VAL A 154 -21.15 -4.85 -10.84
N GLU A 155 -20.84 -3.67 -10.29
CA GLU A 155 -21.00 -3.40 -8.85
C GLU A 155 -22.47 -3.51 -8.39
N LYS A 156 -23.41 -2.95 -9.17
CA LYS A 156 -24.85 -3.07 -8.91
C LYS A 156 -25.32 -4.52 -8.98
N ASN A 157 -24.79 -5.33 -9.90
CA ASN A 157 -25.13 -6.74 -10.02
C ASN A 157 -24.47 -7.60 -8.93
N LEU A 158 -23.22 -7.33 -8.56
CA LEU A 158 -22.53 -7.99 -7.45
C LEU A 158 -23.20 -7.71 -6.10
N SER A 159 -23.64 -6.48 -5.85
CA SER A 159 -24.38 -6.14 -4.62
C SER A 159 -25.74 -6.84 -4.56
N LYS A 160 -26.46 -6.94 -5.69
CA LYS A 160 -27.70 -7.75 -5.80
C LYS A 160 -27.43 -9.26 -5.63
N ILE A 161 -26.33 -9.78 -6.17
CA ILE A 161 -25.95 -11.20 -6.01
C ILE A 161 -25.58 -11.45 -4.55
N ARG A 162 -24.81 -10.55 -3.92
CA ARG A 162 -24.43 -10.65 -2.50
C ARG A 162 -25.63 -10.57 -1.56
N SER A 163 -26.60 -9.70 -1.85
CA SER A 163 -27.86 -9.65 -1.07
C SER A 163 -28.64 -10.95 -1.25
N LYS A 164 -28.80 -11.44 -2.49
CA LYS A 164 -29.44 -12.73 -2.77
C LYS A 164 -28.73 -13.92 -2.11
N PHE A 165 -27.39 -13.91 -2.04
CA PHE A 165 -26.61 -14.92 -1.34
C PHE A 165 -26.80 -14.83 0.18
N LYS A 166 -26.96 -13.63 0.73
CA LYS A 166 -27.29 -13.44 2.14
C LYS A 166 -28.69 -13.96 2.46
N ASP A 167 -29.67 -13.63 1.62
CA ASP A 167 -31.04 -14.14 1.75
C ASP A 167 -31.05 -15.68 1.63
N PHE A 168 -30.27 -16.24 0.70
CA PHE A 168 -30.09 -17.69 0.55
C PHE A 168 -29.39 -18.33 1.76
N SER A 169 -28.40 -17.66 2.36
CA SER A 169 -27.73 -18.11 3.59
C SER A 169 -28.69 -18.11 4.78
N GLU A 170 -29.53 -17.08 4.93
CA GLU A 170 -30.56 -17.01 5.98
C GLU A 170 -31.63 -18.10 5.80
N VAL A 171 -31.96 -18.45 4.56
CA VAL A 171 -32.84 -19.59 4.25
C VAL A 171 -32.13 -20.93 4.51
N TRP A 172 -30.84 -21.06 4.19
CA TRP A 172 -30.05 -22.26 4.46
C TRP A 172 -29.87 -22.51 5.97
N GLU A 173 -29.71 -21.47 6.78
CA GLU A 173 -29.71 -21.60 8.25
C GLU A 173 -31.07 -22.06 8.79
N ARG A 174 -32.19 -21.62 8.20
CA ARG A 174 -33.53 -22.13 8.55
C ARG A 174 -33.74 -23.58 8.12
N VAL A 175 -33.37 -23.92 6.89
CA VAL A 175 -33.55 -25.27 6.31
C VAL A 175 -32.59 -26.28 6.96
N SER A 176 -31.38 -25.89 7.33
CA SER A 176 -30.44 -26.76 8.05
C SER A 176 -30.94 -27.14 9.44
N GLY A 177 -31.75 -26.27 10.10
CA GLY A 177 -32.43 -26.62 11.34
C GLY A 177 -33.50 -27.71 11.18
N ASP A 178 -34.26 -27.69 10.08
CA ASP A 178 -35.26 -28.72 9.77
C ASP A 178 -34.61 -30.02 9.26
N LEU A 179 -33.54 -29.92 8.49
CA LEU A 179 -32.77 -31.07 8.02
C LEU A 179 -32.01 -31.74 9.17
N ALA A 180 -31.43 -30.98 10.10
CA ALA A 180 -30.78 -31.51 11.31
C ALA A 180 -31.77 -32.21 12.25
N ARG A 181 -33.01 -31.70 12.36
CA ARG A 181 -34.09 -32.38 13.10
C ARG A 181 -34.52 -33.67 12.42
N GLY A 182 -34.63 -33.68 11.08
CA GLY A 182 -34.92 -34.90 10.31
C GLY A 182 -33.80 -35.94 10.36
N PHE A 183 -32.54 -35.49 10.35
CA PHE A 183 -31.37 -36.36 10.41
C PHE A 183 -31.14 -36.92 11.84
N ALA A 184 -31.41 -36.12 12.88
CA ALA A 184 -31.37 -36.58 14.28
C ALA A 184 -32.47 -37.62 14.58
N GLY A 185 -33.69 -37.43 14.05
CA GLY A 185 -34.77 -38.42 14.16
C GLY A 185 -34.45 -39.75 13.46
N LEU A 186 -33.66 -39.71 12.38
CA LEU A 186 -33.17 -40.93 11.69
C LEU A 186 -32.03 -41.63 12.44
N PHE A 187 -31.27 -40.90 13.26
CA PHE A 187 -30.10 -41.42 13.98
C PHE A 187 -30.45 -41.91 15.39
N ASP A 188 -31.46 -41.32 16.05
CA ASP A 188 -31.94 -41.72 17.38
C ASP A 188 -32.73 -43.05 17.35
N SER A 189 -33.45 -43.32 16.25
CA SER A 189 -34.13 -44.61 16.04
C SER A 189 -33.19 -45.79 15.79
N ARG A 190 -31.86 -45.55 15.71
CA ARG A 190 -30.83 -46.56 15.39
C ARG A 190 -29.85 -46.83 16.54
N MET A 191 -30.03 -46.21 17.71
CA MET A 191 -29.18 -46.41 18.91
C MET A 191 -29.81 -47.24 20.03
N THR A 192 -30.95 -47.90 19.79
CA THR A 192 -31.58 -48.84 20.76
C THR A 192 -31.45 -50.32 20.38
N ASP A 193 -30.47 -50.70 19.55
CA ASP A 193 -30.17 -52.11 19.26
C ASP A 193 -29.00 -52.61 20.14
N PRO A 194 -29.20 -53.56 21.08
CA PRO A 194 -28.20 -53.97 22.07
C PRO A 194 -27.06 -54.87 21.56
N SER A 195 -26.85 -55.02 20.25
CA SER A 195 -26.07 -56.14 19.70
C SER A 195 -24.73 -55.81 19.02
N TYR A 196 -23.95 -54.82 19.49
CA TYR A 196 -22.57 -54.64 18.98
C TYR A 196 -21.50 -54.23 20.03
N PRO A 197 -20.36 -54.96 20.13
CA PRO A 197 -19.32 -54.72 21.14
C PRO A 197 -18.11 -53.89 20.63
N GLY A 198 -17.58 -53.03 21.52
CA GLY A 198 -16.14 -52.76 21.80
C GLY A 198 -15.17 -52.21 20.74
N SER A 199 -14.85 -50.90 20.84
CA SER A 199 -13.55 -50.15 20.81
C SER A 199 -12.25 -50.72 20.14
N PRO A 200 -11.28 -49.87 19.66
CA PRO A 200 -10.66 -48.80 20.47
C PRO A 200 -10.19 -47.49 19.78
N ALA A 201 -9.73 -46.60 20.66
CA ALA A 201 -9.45 -45.18 20.53
C ALA A 201 -8.25 -44.78 19.64
N SER A 202 -8.31 -43.55 19.11
CA SER A 202 -7.14 -42.70 18.88
C SER A 202 -7.47 -41.24 19.27
N THR A 203 -6.56 -40.64 20.02
CA THR A 203 -6.64 -39.34 20.70
C THR A 203 -6.35 -38.17 19.75
N PRO A 204 -7.05 -37.02 19.84
CA PRO A 204 -6.65 -35.78 19.17
C PRO A 204 -5.80 -34.88 20.09
N THR A 205 -4.60 -34.55 19.64
CA THR A 205 -3.68 -33.58 20.25
C THR A 205 -4.21 -32.14 20.12
N LYS A 206 -4.24 -31.40 21.24
CA LYS A 206 -4.67 -30.00 21.34
C LYS A 206 -3.52 -29.03 20.98
N SER A 207 -3.82 -27.99 20.18
CA SER A 207 -3.03 -26.74 20.12
C SER A 207 -3.66 -25.66 21.03
N PRO A 208 -2.88 -24.85 21.76
CA PRO A 208 -3.41 -24.02 22.85
C PRO A 208 -3.90 -22.63 22.40
N ALA A 209 -4.94 -22.16 23.10
CA ALA A 209 -5.59 -20.87 22.93
C ALA A 209 -4.83 -19.71 23.59
N ARG A 210 -4.86 -18.56 22.93
CA ARG A 210 -4.25 -17.27 23.31
C ARG A 210 -5.07 -16.57 24.40
N LYS A 211 -4.50 -16.39 25.60
CA LYS A 211 -5.09 -15.62 26.71
C LYS A 211 -5.11 -14.10 26.38
N LYS A 212 -6.28 -13.46 26.50
CA LYS A 212 -6.41 -12.00 26.65
C LYS A 212 -6.48 -11.66 28.14
N ALA A 213 -5.62 -10.75 28.58
CA ALA A 213 -5.56 -10.22 29.93
C ALA A 213 -6.66 -9.17 30.16
N SER A 214 -7.40 -9.31 31.26
CA SER A 214 -8.28 -8.28 31.83
C SER A 214 -7.50 -7.45 32.86
N ARG A 215 -7.53 -6.12 32.70
CA ARG A 215 -7.06 -5.14 33.69
C ARG A 215 -8.19 -4.90 34.71
N GLY A 216 -7.93 -5.20 35.98
CA GLY A 216 -8.73 -4.75 37.12
C GLY A 216 -8.13 -3.49 37.74
N LEU A 217 -8.97 -2.50 38.03
CA LEU A 217 -8.68 -1.32 38.86
C LEU A 217 -8.57 -1.74 40.34
N PRO A 218 -7.69 -1.13 41.16
CA PRO A 218 -7.81 -1.23 42.60
C PRO A 218 -8.57 -0.02 43.16
N GLY A 219 -9.58 -0.34 43.98
CA GLY A 219 -10.33 0.59 44.80
C GLY A 219 -9.60 0.96 46.09
N SER A 220 -10.14 2.03 46.68
CA SER A 220 -9.76 2.73 47.91
C SER A 220 -9.93 1.97 49.23
N ARG A 221 -9.33 2.56 50.29
CA ARG A 221 -9.42 2.32 51.76
C ARG A 221 -8.31 1.40 52.26
N GLY A 222 -7.58 1.67 53.34
CA GLY A 222 -7.75 2.61 54.46
C GLY A 222 -7.25 1.87 55.71
N GLY A 223 -6.34 2.48 56.47
CA GLY A 223 -5.68 1.89 57.64
C GLY A 223 -4.22 2.30 57.72
#